data_AF-A0A4U9W8H3-F1
#
_entry.id   AF-A0A4U9W8H3-F1
#
_cell.length_a   1.000
_cell.length_b   1.000
_cell.length_c   1.000
_cell.angle_alpha   90.00
_cell.angle_beta   90.00
_cell.angle_gamma   90.00
#
_symmetry.space_group_name_H-M   'P 1'
#
loop_
_entity.id
_entity.type
_entity.pdbx_description
1 polymer ?
#
loop_
_entity_poly.entity_id
_entity_poly.type
_entity_poly.pdbx_seq_one_letter_code
_entity_poly.pdbx_strand_id
1 'polypeptide(L)'
;MGQLVDGVWQDTWYDTKSTGGRFKRSTSQFRNWVTPDGAAGEHGKAGFKAEQNRYHLYVSLACPWAHRTLLMRKLKGLEQTIPVSVVHPLMLENGWTFGQDFPAATGDALYHSDFLYQLYLRADPQYSGRVTVPVLWDKQQQTIVSNESADIIRMFNSAFDAVGARLEITTRQNCVKRSIHSTAGFTTR
;
A
#
# COMPACT_ATOMS: atom_id res chain seq x y z
N MET A 1 -1.27 11.51 13.29
CA MET A 1 -1.48 10.20 12.65
C MET A 1 -2.30 9.39 13.62
N GLY A 2 -3.61 9.37 13.41
CA GLY A 2 -4.52 8.58 14.21
C GLY A 2 -4.54 7.10 13.83
N GLN A 3 -5.55 6.40 14.33
CA GLN A 3 -5.82 5.00 14.06
C GLN A 3 -7.33 4.74 14.16
N LEU A 4 -7.79 3.64 13.61
CA LEU A 4 -9.12 3.11 13.90
C LEU A 4 -9.02 2.14 15.07
N VAL A 5 -9.99 2.18 15.97
CA VAL A 5 -10.22 1.18 17.03
C VAL A 5 -11.69 0.80 16.95
N ASP A 6 -11.93 -0.46 16.59
CA ASP A 6 -13.24 -1.07 16.40
C ASP A 6 -14.13 -0.24 15.46
N GLY A 7 -13.54 0.23 14.37
CA GLY A 7 -14.22 1.07 13.38
C GLY A 7 -14.33 2.56 13.72
N VAL A 8 -13.87 2.99 14.90
CA VAL A 8 -13.95 4.38 15.35
C VAL A 8 -12.59 5.07 15.22
N TRP A 9 -12.57 6.24 14.59
CA TRP A 9 -11.35 7.03 14.44
C TRP A 9 -10.88 7.63 15.77
N GLN A 10 -9.60 7.48 16.04
CA GLN A 10 -8.92 8.07 17.19
C GLN A 10 -7.69 8.84 16.72
N ASP A 11 -7.66 10.15 16.95
CA ASP A 11 -6.48 10.98 16.68
C ASP A 11 -5.44 10.82 17.80
N THR A 12 -4.82 9.64 17.86
CA THR A 12 -3.80 9.32 18.86
C THR A 12 -2.48 8.97 18.18
N TRP A 13 -1.41 9.66 18.57
CA TRP A 13 -0.07 9.42 18.05
C TRP A 13 0.51 8.08 18.53
N TYR A 14 1.67 7.68 18.00
CA TYR A 14 2.37 6.49 18.49
C TYR A 14 2.80 6.69 19.94
N ASP A 15 2.49 5.71 20.79
CA ASP A 15 3.03 5.67 22.14
C ASP A 15 4.51 5.28 22.09
N THR A 16 5.37 6.31 22.08
CA THR A 16 6.82 6.15 22.18
C THR A 16 7.28 6.11 23.64
N LYS A 17 6.42 6.41 24.62
CA LYS A 17 6.78 6.36 26.03
C LYS A 17 6.93 4.92 26.50
N SER A 18 6.00 4.04 26.12
CA SER A 18 6.07 2.61 26.46
C SER A 18 7.26 1.87 25.84
N THR A 19 7.90 2.43 24.81
CA THR A 19 9.05 1.84 24.11
C THR A 19 10.38 2.54 24.41
N GLY A 20 10.42 3.41 25.43
CA GLY A 20 11.64 4.16 25.79
C GLY A 20 12.13 5.09 24.68
N GLY A 21 11.21 5.70 23.93
CA GLY A 21 11.48 6.62 22.83
C GLY A 21 11.62 5.97 21.46
N ARG A 22 11.61 4.63 21.36
CA ARG A 22 11.77 3.93 20.08
C ARG A 22 10.48 3.98 19.26
N PHE A 23 10.58 4.42 18.01
CA PHE A 23 9.46 4.27 17.07
C PHE A 23 9.27 2.80 16.70
N LYS A 24 8.16 2.19 17.11
CA LYS A 24 7.76 0.84 16.71
C LYS A 24 6.57 0.93 15.76
N ARG A 25 6.80 0.55 14.50
CA ARG A 25 5.75 0.56 13.48
C ARG A 25 4.73 -0.55 13.75
N SER A 26 3.44 -0.22 13.61
CA SER A 26 2.37 -1.22 13.60
C SER A 26 2.48 -2.14 12.38
N THR A 27 2.24 -3.43 12.57
CA THR A 27 2.22 -4.40 11.49
C THR A 27 1.04 -4.16 10.55
N SER A 28 1.29 -4.18 9.23
CA SER A 28 0.23 -4.15 8.22
C SER A 28 -0.65 -5.40 8.32
N GLN A 29 -1.97 -5.21 8.30
CA GLN A 29 -2.95 -6.27 8.52
C GLN A 29 -3.53 -6.83 7.22
N PHE A 30 -3.72 -5.98 6.20
CA PHE A 30 -4.09 -6.44 4.87
C PHE A 30 -2.85 -6.92 4.15
N ARG A 31 -2.73 -8.24 4.01
CA ARG A 31 -1.54 -8.94 3.49
C ARG A 31 -1.88 -9.93 2.37
N ASN A 32 -3.00 -9.75 1.69
CA ASN A 32 -3.32 -10.59 0.53
C ASN A 32 -2.42 -10.25 -0.65
N TRP A 33 -2.35 -11.15 -1.63
CA TRP A 33 -1.47 -11.02 -2.78
C TRP A 33 -2.25 -11.12 -4.07
N VAL A 34 -1.92 -10.23 -5.02
CA VAL A 34 -2.29 -10.41 -6.43
C VAL A 34 -1.34 -11.42 -7.05
N THR A 35 -1.90 -12.45 -7.67
CA THR A 35 -1.16 -13.51 -8.38
C THR A 35 -1.68 -13.67 -9.81
N PRO A 36 -0.91 -14.23 -10.76
CA PRO A 36 -1.33 -14.35 -12.15
C PRO A 36 -2.66 -15.08 -12.36
N ASP A 37 -2.96 -16.08 -11.52
CA ASP A 37 -4.13 -16.94 -11.60
C ASP A 37 -5.15 -16.68 -10.48
N GLY A 38 -4.80 -15.90 -9.47
CA GLY A 38 -5.63 -15.63 -8.31
C GLY A 38 -5.47 -16.63 -7.16
N ALA A 39 -4.48 -17.53 -7.22
CA ALA A 39 -4.09 -18.36 -6.08
C ALA A 39 -3.62 -17.49 -4.90
N ALA A 40 -3.61 -18.05 -3.69
CA ALA A 40 -3.07 -17.38 -2.51
C ALA A 40 -1.56 -17.15 -2.69
N GLY A 41 -1.07 -15.97 -2.29
CA GLY A 41 0.37 -15.68 -2.24
C GLY A 41 1.00 -16.11 -0.92
N GLU A 42 2.11 -15.45 -0.54
CA GLU A 42 2.85 -15.77 0.69
C GLU A 42 2.00 -15.60 1.96
N HIS A 43 1.03 -14.68 1.92
CA HIS A 43 0.13 -14.36 3.02
C HIS A 43 -1.29 -14.11 2.53
N GLY A 44 -2.24 -14.12 3.47
CA GLY A 44 -3.64 -13.81 3.19
C GLY A 44 -4.38 -14.89 2.41
N LYS A 45 -5.48 -14.52 1.77
CA LYS A 45 -6.38 -15.42 1.04
C LYS A 45 -6.19 -15.32 -0.48
N ALA A 46 -6.63 -16.36 -1.18
CA ALA A 46 -6.77 -16.40 -2.63
C ALA A 46 -7.90 -15.47 -3.12
N GLY A 47 -8.04 -15.36 -4.45
CA GLY A 47 -9.13 -14.66 -5.12
C GLY A 47 -8.73 -13.35 -5.81
N PHE A 48 -7.45 -12.98 -5.78
CA PHE A 48 -6.93 -11.73 -6.36
C PHE A 48 -6.10 -12.05 -7.61
N LYS A 49 -6.78 -12.28 -8.74
CA LYS A 49 -6.13 -12.54 -10.02
C LYS A 49 -5.64 -11.26 -10.66
N ALA A 50 -4.44 -11.26 -11.23
CA ALA A 50 -3.93 -10.13 -12.00
C ALA A 50 -4.80 -9.87 -13.25
N GLU A 51 -5.51 -8.74 -13.26
CA GLU A 51 -6.47 -8.38 -14.29
C GLU A 51 -6.38 -6.89 -14.58
N GLN A 52 -6.55 -6.53 -15.85
CA GLN A 52 -6.64 -5.12 -16.25
C GLN A 52 -7.89 -4.49 -15.64
N ASN A 53 -7.79 -3.20 -15.29
CA ASN A 53 -8.90 -2.40 -14.79
C ASN A 53 -9.55 -2.92 -13.49
N ARG A 54 -8.94 -3.85 -12.75
CA ARG A 54 -9.47 -4.36 -11.47
C ARG A 54 -8.93 -3.61 -10.26
N TYR A 55 -7.64 -3.32 -10.26
CA TYR A 55 -6.96 -2.78 -9.09
C TYR A 55 -6.84 -1.26 -9.14
N HIS A 56 -6.79 -0.63 -7.97
CA HIS A 56 -6.55 0.80 -7.81
C HIS A 56 -5.54 1.02 -6.69
N LEU A 57 -4.73 2.07 -6.81
CA LEU A 57 -3.67 2.36 -5.83
C LEU A 57 -3.90 3.72 -5.18
N TYR A 58 -4.01 3.75 -3.86
CA TYR A 58 -4.07 4.98 -3.07
C TYR A 58 -2.70 5.29 -2.47
N VAL A 59 -2.21 6.51 -2.70
CA VAL A 59 -0.84 6.92 -2.33
C VAL A 59 -0.79 8.33 -1.77
N SER A 60 0.25 8.64 -1.02
CA SER A 60 0.72 10.02 -0.82
C SER A 60 2.07 10.19 -1.52
N LEU A 61 2.24 11.29 -2.25
CA LEU A 61 3.53 11.61 -2.89
C LEU A 61 4.62 11.94 -1.86
N ALA A 62 4.24 12.34 -0.64
CA ALA A 62 5.16 12.64 0.45
C ALA A 62 5.65 11.37 1.19
N CYS A 63 5.03 10.21 0.98
CA CYS A 63 5.34 9.00 1.73
C CYS A 63 6.37 8.12 1.00
N PRO A 64 7.54 7.80 1.60
CA PRO A 64 8.55 6.99 0.93
C PRO A 64 8.10 5.54 0.68
N TRP A 65 7.22 5.01 1.53
CA TRP A 65 6.66 3.66 1.35
C TRP A 65 5.73 3.60 0.15
N ALA A 66 4.89 4.62 -0.04
CA ALA A 66 4.01 4.72 -1.20
C ALA A 66 4.80 5.03 -2.47
N HIS A 67 5.86 5.85 -2.38
CA HIS A 67 6.72 6.16 -3.51
C HIS A 67 7.32 4.90 -4.15
N ARG A 68 7.73 3.90 -3.36
CA ARG A 68 8.23 2.61 -3.88
C ARG A 68 7.25 1.97 -4.87
N THR A 69 5.95 2.01 -4.56
CA THR A 69 4.91 1.43 -5.41
C THR A 69 4.69 2.23 -6.69
N LEU A 70 4.79 3.57 -6.63
CA LEU A 70 4.72 4.44 -7.80
C LEU A 70 5.91 4.22 -8.75
N LEU A 71 7.12 4.10 -8.20
CA LEU A 71 8.30 3.80 -8.98
C LEU A 71 8.16 2.44 -9.68
N MET A 72 7.75 1.41 -8.94
CA MET A 72 7.58 0.08 -9.52
C MET A 72 6.49 0.05 -10.60
N ARG A 73 5.37 0.75 -10.35
CA ARG A 73 4.29 0.94 -11.33
C ARG A 73 4.82 1.57 -12.62
N LYS A 74 5.64 2.62 -12.54
CA LYS A 74 6.27 3.27 -13.70
C LYS A 74 7.24 2.35 -14.43
N LEU A 75 8.13 1.69 -13.69
CA LEU A 75 9.12 0.78 -14.25
C LEU A 75 8.47 -0.38 -15.01
N LYS A 76 7.41 -0.95 -14.46
CA LYS A 76 6.66 -2.07 -15.04
C LYS A 76 5.62 -1.65 -16.09
N GLY A 77 5.46 -0.36 -16.38
CA GLY A 77 4.49 0.11 -17.38
C GLY A 77 3.02 -0.09 -16.97
N LEU A 78 2.73 -0.12 -15.66
CA LEU A 78 1.42 -0.47 -15.12
C LEU A 78 0.46 0.73 -15.04
N GLU A 79 0.77 1.86 -15.67
CA GLU A 79 0.03 3.09 -15.42
C GLU A 79 -1.43 3.05 -15.85
N GLN A 80 -1.70 2.43 -16.99
CA GLN A 80 -3.06 2.27 -17.52
C GLN A 80 -3.80 1.13 -16.81
N THR A 81 -3.06 0.13 -16.31
CA THR A 81 -3.64 -1.06 -15.66
C THR A 81 -4.07 -0.76 -14.22
N ILE A 82 -3.27 0.04 -13.50
CA ILE A 82 -3.46 0.37 -12.09
C ILE A 82 -3.57 1.89 -11.98
N PRO A 83 -4.78 2.47 -12.06
CA PRO A 83 -5.01 3.87 -11.76
C PRO A 83 -4.64 4.22 -10.32
N VAL A 84 -4.38 5.52 -10.08
CA VAL A 84 -3.88 6.02 -8.80
C VAL A 84 -4.76 7.17 -8.31
N SER A 85 -5.07 7.16 -7.02
CA SER A 85 -5.57 8.32 -6.29
C SER A 85 -4.49 8.83 -5.33
N VAL A 86 -4.24 10.13 -5.36
CA VAL A 86 -3.26 10.81 -4.53
C VAL A 86 -3.99 11.56 -3.42
N VAL A 87 -3.71 11.18 -2.16
CA VAL A 87 -4.22 11.87 -0.98
C VAL A 87 -3.53 13.22 -0.82
N HIS A 88 -4.20 14.14 -0.12
CA HIS A 88 -3.65 15.41 0.28
C HIS A 88 -2.35 15.21 1.12
N PRO A 89 -1.29 16.01 0.93
CA PRO A 89 -0.02 15.81 1.61
C PRO A 89 -0.05 16.14 3.11
N LEU A 90 -0.93 17.07 3.54
CA LEU A 90 -1.09 17.40 4.95
C LEU A 90 -1.90 16.33 5.67
N MET A 91 -1.31 15.74 6.70
CA MET A 91 -1.91 14.71 7.54
C MET A 91 -2.12 15.26 8.95
N LEU A 92 -3.32 15.78 9.21
CA LEU A 92 -3.71 16.42 10.48
C LEU A 92 -4.56 15.46 11.34
N GLU A 93 -5.61 15.95 11.99
CA GLU A 93 -6.42 15.22 12.98
C GLU A 93 -7.19 14.04 12.39
N ASN A 94 -7.55 14.09 11.11
CA ASN A 94 -8.28 13.02 10.40
C ASN A 94 -7.35 12.07 9.63
N GLY A 95 -6.03 12.21 9.79
CA GLY A 95 -5.07 11.43 9.03
C GLY A 95 -5.01 11.86 7.56
N TRP A 96 -4.94 10.90 6.65
CA TRP A 96 -4.86 11.17 5.20
C TRP A 96 -6.23 11.55 4.65
N THR A 97 -6.30 12.70 3.99
CA THR A 97 -7.54 13.23 3.42
C THR A 97 -7.52 13.22 1.90
N PHE A 98 -8.69 13.35 1.28
CA PHE A 98 -8.88 13.44 -0.16
C PHE A 98 -9.18 14.88 -0.62
N GLY A 99 -8.75 15.88 0.15
CA GLY A 99 -8.80 17.29 -0.26
C GLY A 99 -8.07 17.53 -1.59
N GLN A 100 -8.68 18.35 -2.45
CA GLN A 100 -8.20 18.66 -3.80
C GLN A 100 -7.64 20.09 -3.93
N ASP A 101 -7.52 20.81 -2.82
CA ASP A 101 -7.00 22.17 -2.72
C ASP A 101 -5.48 22.27 -2.85
N PHE A 102 -4.79 21.13 -2.97
CA PHE A 102 -3.34 21.07 -3.16
C PHE A 102 -2.96 20.51 -4.54
N PRO A 103 -2.01 21.14 -5.26
CA PRO A 103 -1.55 20.64 -6.56
C PRO A 103 -1.09 19.17 -6.51
N ALA A 104 -1.59 18.37 -7.45
CA ALA A 104 -1.37 16.92 -7.56
C ALA A 104 -2.09 16.03 -6.53
N ALA A 105 -2.83 16.59 -5.56
CA ALA A 105 -3.84 15.82 -4.84
C ALA A 105 -5.04 15.59 -5.77
N THR A 106 -5.46 14.35 -5.94
CA THR A 106 -6.53 14.00 -6.90
C THR A 106 -7.87 13.78 -6.23
N GLY A 107 -7.89 13.66 -4.90
CA GLY A 107 -9.01 13.09 -4.16
C GLY A 107 -9.22 11.60 -4.44
N ASP A 108 -10.33 11.06 -3.95
CA ASP A 108 -10.76 9.68 -4.19
C ASP A 108 -11.54 9.58 -5.50
N ALA A 109 -10.92 8.95 -6.49
CA ALA A 109 -11.50 8.80 -7.83
C ALA A 109 -12.57 7.71 -7.92
N LEU A 110 -12.69 6.84 -6.90
CA LEU A 110 -13.64 5.72 -6.94
C LEU A 110 -14.93 6.02 -6.20
N TYR A 111 -14.83 6.62 -5.01
CA TYR A 111 -15.97 6.76 -4.11
C TYR A 111 -16.18 8.16 -3.57
N HIS A 112 -15.35 9.12 -3.97
CA HIS A 112 -15.41 10.51 -3.48
C HIS A 112 -15.42 10.58 -1.94
N SER A 113 -14.69 9.66 -1.29
CA SER A 113 -14.49 9.66 0.15
C SER A 113 -13.74 10.94 0.56
N ASP A 114 -13.99 11.46 1.75
CA ASP A 114 -13.27 12.60 2.31
C ASP A 114 -11.94 12.18 2.96
N PHE A 115 -11.92 10.98 3.54
CA PHE A 115 -10.80 10.48 4.35
C PHE A 115 -10.40 9.06 3.96
N LEU A 116 -9.11 8.76 4.01
CA LEU A 116 -8.59 7.43 3.68
C LEU A 116 -9.12 6.34 4.63
N TYR A 117 -9.41 6.68 5.89
CA TYR A 117 -9.94 5.69 6.84
C TYR A 117 -11.31 5.18 6.42
N GLN A 118 -12.11 5.95 5.68
CA GLN A 118 -13.40 5.51 5.16
C GLN A 118 -13.25 4.33 4.18
N LEU A 119 -12.11 4.27 3.47
CA LEU A 119 -11.78 3.13 2.61
C LEU A 119 -11.46 1.87 3.44
N TYR A 120 -10.78 2.03 4.58
CA TYR A 120 -10.53 0.93 5.51
C TYR A 120 -11.83 0.41 6.12
N LEU A 121 -12.73 1.32 6.53
CA LEU A 121 -14.06 0.96 7.04
C LEU A 121 -14.95 0.28 5.99
N ARG A 122 -14.79 0.63 4.70
CA ARG A 122 -15.47 -0.06 3.61
C ARG A 122 -14.99 -1.51 3.46
N ALA A 123 -13.69 -1.76 3.66
CA ALA A 123 -13.14 -3.11 3.59
C ALA A 123 -13.44 -3.94 4.86
N ASP A 124 -13.43 -3.29 6.02
CA ASP A 124 -13.71 -3.90 7.32
C ASP A 124 -14.29 -2.83 8.27
N PRO A 125 -15.61 -2.85 8.53
CA PRO A 125 -16.27 -1.89 9.42
C PRO A 125 -15.77 -1.92 10.86
N GLN A 126 -15.11 -3.01 11.28
CA GLN A 126 -14.60 -3.20 12.64
C GLN A 126 -13.07 -3.10 12.68
N TYR A 127 -12.44 -2.56 11.64
CA TYR A 127 -10.98 -2.47 11.56
C TYR A 127 -10.37 -1.75 12.77
N SER A 128 -9.38 -2.39 13.37
CA SER A 128 -8.59 -1.90 14.49
C SER A 128 -7.14 -1.80 14.08
N GLY A 129 -6.66 -0.62 13.70
CA GLY A 129 -5.29 -0.43 13.26
C GLY A 129 -4.98 0.94 12.65
N ARG A 130 -3.72 1.12 12.27
CA ARG A 130 -3.24 2.33 11.59
C ARG A 130 -3.80 2.39 10.17
N VAL A 131 -4.16 3.59 9.73
CA VAL A 131 -4.62 3.90 8.37
C VAL A 131 -3.44 4.48 7.61
N THR A 132 -2.86 3.68 6.71
CA THR A 132 -1.59 4.00 6.04
C THR A 132 -1.71 3.99 4.53
N VAL A 133 -0.78 4.68 3.87
CA VAL A 133 -0.48 4.53 2.44
C VAL A 133 0.84 3.77 2.27
N PRO A 134 1.03 3.00 1.16
CA PRO A 134 0.08 2.78 0.07
C PRO A 134 -1.05 1.82 0.44
N VAL A 135 -2.16 1.88 -0.31
CA VAL A 135 -3.24 0.89 -0.28
C VAL A 135 -3.48 0.37 -1.69
N LEU A 136 -3.31 -0.93 -1.89
CA LEU A 136 -3.75 -1.62 -3.10
C LEU A 136 -5.19 -2.11 -2.90
N TRP A 137 -6.10 -1.56 -3.69
CA TRP A 137 -7.54 -1.78 -3.59
C TRP A 137 -8.03 -2.68 -4.73
N ASP A 138 -8.92 -3.62 -4.42
CA ASP A 138 -9.64 -4.42 -5.40
C ASP A 138 -11.04 -3.84 -5.63
N LYS A 139 -11.29 -3.34 -6.84
CA LYS A 139 -12.59 -2.76 -7.20
C LYS A 139 -13.68 -3.81 -7.38
N GLN A 140 -13.34 -5.06 -7.64
CA GLN A 140 -14.36 -6.11 -7.79
C GLN A 140 -14.87 -6.56 -6.42
N GLN A 141 -13.96 -6.90 -5.51
CA GLN A 141 -14.32 -7.35 -4.16
C GLN A 141 -14.59 -6.20 -3.17
N GLN A 142 -14.35 -4.95 -3.58
CA GLN A 142 -14.53 -3.76 -2.74
C GLN A 142 -13.77 -3.86 -1.40
N THR A 143 -12.52 -4.33 -1.47
CA THR A 143 -11.68 -4.57 -0.29
C THR A 143 -10.23 -4.15 -0.53
N ILE A 144 -9.49 -3.97 0.56
CA ILE A 144 -8.04 -3.81 0.51
C ILE A 144 -7.39 -5.18 0.24
N VAL A 145 -6.56 -5.25 -0.81
CA VAL A 145 -5.68 -6.40 -1.07
C VAL A 145 -4.51 -6.36 -0.09
N SER A 146 -3.75 -5.25 -0.13
CA SER A 146 -2.58 -5.07 0.70
C SER A 146 -2.34 -3.61 1.06
N ASN A 147 -1.86 -3.38 2.28
CA ASN A 147 -1.29 -2.12 2.72
C ASN A 147 0.18 -2.27 3.17
N GLU A 148 0.88 -3.29 2.66
CA GLU A 148 2.31 -3.48 2.84
C GLU A 148 3.06 -3.20 1.54
N SER A 149 3.86 -2.13 1.52
CA SER A 149 4.49 -1.67 0.29
C SER A 149 5.55 -2.64 -0.24
N ALA A 150 6.23 -3.38 0.64
CA ALA A 150 7.20 -4.41 0.24
C ALA A 150 6.53 -5.56 -0.52
N ASP A 151 5.31 -5.92 -0.16
CA ASP A 151 4.54 -6.96 -0.84
C ASP A 151 4.00 -6.42 -2.17
N ILE A 152 3.45 -5.20 -2.17
CA ILE A 152 2.91 -4.56 -3.39
C ILE A 152 3.96 -4.47 -4.50
N ILE A 153 5.20 -4.07 -4.20
CA ILE A 153 6.24 -4.00 -5.23
C ILE A 153 6.63 -5.37 -5.79
N ARG A 154 6.56 -6.44 -4.99
CA ARG A 154 6.82 -7.82 -5.46
C ARG A 154 5.68 -8.32 -6.34
N MET A 155 4.43 -8.02 -5.98
CA MET A 155 3.27 -8.29 -6.83
C MET A 155 3.40 -7.57 -8.17
N PHE A 156 3.72 -6.27 -8.17
CA PHE A 156 3.90 -5.50 -9.41
C PHE A 156 5.06 -6.03 -10.27
N ASN A 157 6.09 -6.61 -9.66
CA ASN A 157 7.23 -7.16 -10.40
C ASN A 157 6.87 -8.31 -11.34
N SER A 158 5.88 -9.13 -11.00
CA SER A 158 5.67 -10.43 -11.66
C SER A 158 4.20 -10.78 -11.93
N ALA A 159 3.26 -10.38 -11.07
CA ALA A 159 1.88 -10.84 -11.19
C ALA A 159 1.19 -10.38 -12.48
N PHE A 160 1.59 -9.21 -13.00
CA PHE A 160 0.94 -8.56 -14.13
C PHE A 160 1.63 -8.80 -15.49
N ASP A 161 2.64 -9.66 -15.55
CA ASP A 161 3.43 -9.90 -16.77
C ASP A 161 2.58 -10.43 -17.93
N ALA A 162 1.61 -11.30 -17.63
CA ALA A 162 0.69 -11.84 -18.64
C ALA A 162 -0.41 -10.85 -19.09
N VAL A 163 -0.58 -9.71 -18.41
CA VAL A 163 -1.67 -8.75 -18.66
C VAL A 163 -1.18 -7.36 -19.07
N GLY A 164 0.04 -7.28 -19.61
CA GLY A 164 0.58 -6.09 -20.27
C GLY A 164 1.64 -5.31 -19.47
N ALA A 165 2.15 -5.87 -18.37
CA ALA A 165 3.35 -5.32 -17.74
C ALA A 165 4.58 -5.53 -18.63
N ARG A 166 5.53 -4.59 -18.57
CA ARG A 166 6.87 -4.82 -19.14
C ARG A 166 7.49 -6.04 -18.46
N LEU A 167 8.16 -6.90 -19.22
CA LEU A 167 8.79 -8.13 -18.70
C LEU A 167 9.65 -7.86 -17.46
N GLU A 168 9.77 -8.87 -16.60
CA GLU A 168 10.46 -8.81 -15.32
C GLU A 168 11.77 -8.01 -15.39
N ILE A 169 11.91 -7.00 -14.53
CA ILE A 169 13.13 -6.19 -14.44
C ILE A 169 14.12 -6.96 -13.57
N THR A 170 14.63 -8.03 -14.16
CA THR A 170 15.59 -8.91 -13.54
C THR A 170 16.96 -8.41 -13.95
N THR A 171 17.55 -7.48 -13.18
CA THR A 171 19.00 -7.28 -13.21
C THR A 171 19.66 -8.58 -12.72
N ARG A 172 19.90 -9.54 -13.64
CA ARG A 172 20.64 -10.80 -13.43
C ARG A 172 20.56 -11.34 -11.98
N GLN A 173 19.36 -11.77 -11.54
CA GLN A 173 19.03 -12.04 -10.14
C GLN A 173 19.67 -13.28 -9.48
N ASN A 174 20.55 -14.03 -10.15
CA ASN A 174 21.22 -15.15 -9.47
C ASN A 174 22.33 -14.71 -8.49
N CYS A 175 22.79 -13.46 -8.53
CA CYS A 175 23.83 -12.98 -7.61
C CYS A 175 23.29 -12.22 -6.37
N VAL A 176 22.11 -11.59 -6.45
CA VAL A 176 21.71 -10.53 -5.50
C VAL A 176 20.72 -11.00 -4.41
N LYS A 177 19.99 -12.12 -4.60
CA LYS A 177 19.04 -12.62 -3.59
C LYS A 177 19.68 -12.90 -2.22
N ARG A 178 20.99 -13.21 -2.18
CA ARG A 178 21.74 -13.40 -0.91
C ARG A 178 22.10 -12.10 -0.18
N SER A 179 22.14 -10.94 -0.85
CA SER A 179 22.68 -9.72 -0.25
C SER A 179 21.61 -8.79 0.35
N ILE A 180 20.35 -8.84 -0.11
CA ILE A 180 19.33 -7.85 0.28
C ILE A 180 18.79 -8.08 1.70
N HIS A 181 18.80 -9.32 2.19
CA HIS A 181 18.37 -9.63 3.57
C HIS A 181 19.45 -9.36 4.63
N SER A 182 20.67 -8.96 4.22
CA SER A 182 21.84 -8.85 5.10
C SER A 182 22.16 -7.44 5.60
N THR A 183 21.46 -6.39 5.15
CA THR A 183 21.89 -5.00 5.41
C THR A 183 21.49 -4.43 6.77
N ALA A 184 21.17 -5.27 7.75
CA ALA A 184 20.80 -4.86 9.12
C ALA A 184 21.97 -4.93 10.14
N GLY A 185 23.22 -5.04 9.67
CA GLY A 185 24.39 -5.19 10.54
C GLY A 185 25.58 -4.36 10.11
N PHE A 186 25.50 -3.04 10.23
CA PHE A 186 26.69 -2.17 10.31
C PHE A 186 26.61 -1.41 11.63
N THR A 187 27.08 -2.06 12.69
CA THR A 187 27.49 -1.39 13.93
C THR A 187 28.89 -0.87 13.72
N THR A 188 29.05 0.44 13.92
CA THR A 188 30.33 1.17 13.94
C THR A 188 31.30 0.53 14.94
N ARG A 189 32.55 0.33 14.50
CA ARG A 189 33.70 0.27 15.41
C ARG A 189 34.10 1.68 15.80
#